data_AF-A0A2V6GXX7-F1
#
_entry.id   AF-A0A2V6GXX7-F1
#
_cell.length_a   1.000
_cell.length_b   1.000
_cell.length_c   1.000
_cell.angle_alpha   90.00
_cell.angle_beta   90.00
_cell.angle_gamma   90.00
#
_symmetry.space_group_name_H-M   'P 1'
#
loop_
_entity.id
_entity.type
_entity.pdbx_description
1 polymer ?
#
loop_
_entity_poly.entity_id
_entity_poly.type
_entity_poly.pdbx_seq_one_letter_code
_entity_poly.pdbx_strand_id
1 'polypeptide(L)' 'MSLRLFLCGDVMTGRGIDQALPHPVNPVLYEPYIRDAHAYVDLAEAANGPIQRPVS' A
#
# COMPACT_ATOMS: atom_id res chain seq x y z
N MET A 1 -26.42 -14.90 14.03
CA MET A 1 -25.44 -15.73 13.28
C MET A 1 -24.21 -14.87 13.07
N SER A 2 -23.01 -15.28 13.48
CA SER A 2 -21.77 -14.53 13.18
C SER A 2 -20.88 -15.36 12.25
N LEU A 3 -20.27 -14.69 11.27
CA LEU A 3 -19.29 -15.28 10.37
C LEU A 3 -17.89 -14.84 10.84
N ARG A 4 -16.98 -15.81 10.99
CA ARG A 4 -15.55 -15.52 11.24
C ARG A 4 -14.77 -15.84 9.98
N LEU A 5 -14.01 -14.86 9.51
CA LEU A 5 -13.13 -14.97 8.36
C LEU A 5 -11.68 -14.84 8.84
N PHE A 6 -10.80 -15.61 8.23
CA PHE A 6 -9.35 -15.46 8.37
C PHE A 6 -8.80 -15.11 7.00
N LEU A 7 -8.16 -13.95 6.89
CA LEU A 7 -7.59 -13.43 5.65
C LEU A 7 -6.07 -13.48 5.77
N CYS A 8 -5.43 -14.07 4.77
CA CYS A 8 -3.98 -14.18 4.65
C CYS A 8 -3.51 -13.53 3.36
N GLY A 9 -2.27 -13.07 3.35
CA GLY A 9 -1.59 -12.52 2.19
C GLY A 9 -0.31 -11.82 2.60
N ASP A 10 0.51 -11.51 1.62
CA ASP A 10 1.64 -10.62 1.77
C ASP A 10 1.25 -9.17 1.48
N VAL A 11 2.04 -8.22 2.00
CA VAL A 11 1.92 -6.80 1.69
C VAL A 11 3.18 -6.41 0.95
N MET A 12 3.04 -5.89 -0.27
CA MET A 12 4.16 -5.42 -1.08
C MET A 12 4.59 -4.01 -0.65
N THR A 13 5.06 -3.85 0.59
CA THR A 13 5.43 -2.54 1.18
C THR A 13 6.47 -1.78 0.38
N GLY A 14 7.42 -2.47 -0.27
CA GLY A 14 8.39 -1.85 -1.17
C GLY A 14 7.73 -1.06 -2.31
N ARG A 15 6.62 -1.56 -2.87
CA ARG A 15 5.85 -0.85 -3.90
C ARG A 15 5.22 0.43 -3.34
N GLY A 16 4.77 0.41 -2.08
CA GLY A 16 4.29 1.60 -1.38
C GLY A 16 5.40 2.62 -1.13
N ILE A 17 6.57 2.15 -0.66
CA ILE A 17 7.74 3.01 -0.43
C ILE A 17 8.16 3.69 -1.74
N ASP A 18 8.23 2.96 -2.85
CA ASP A 18 8.54 3.53 -4.17
C ASP A 18 7.62 4.71 -4.52
N GLN A 19 6.33 4.64 -4.16
CA GLN A 19 5.36 5.71 -4.43
C GLN A 19 5.51 6.92 -3.49
N ALA A 20 6.17 6.76 -2.35
CA ALA A 20 6.42 7.84 -1.42
C ALA A 20 7.72 8.61 -1.75
N LEU A 21 8.59 8.07 -2.61
CA LEU A 21 9.86 8.70 -2.99
C LEU A 21 9.67 9.94 -3.88
N PRO A 22 10.69 10.81 -4.03
CA PRO A 22 10.60 12.02 -4.86
C PRO A 22 10.38 11.73 -6.34
N HIS A 23 10.81 10.54 -6.78
CA HIS A 23 10.71 10.08 -8.17
C HIS A 23 10.05 8.70 -8.19
N PRO A 24 8.71 8.64 -8.08
CA PRO A 24 8.00 7.38 -8.01
C PRO A 24 8.05 6.65 -9.34
N VAL A 25 8.07 5.32 -9.27
CA VAL A 25 7.93 4.45 -10.44
C VAL A 25 6.45 4.24 -10.79
N ASN A 26 6.15 3.66 -11.96
CA ASN A 26 4.77 3.37 -12.36
C ASN A 26 4.02 2.59 -11.25
N PRO A 27 2.86 3.06 -10.77
CA PRO A 27 2.14 2.46 -9.65
C PRO A 27 1.35 1.20 -10.02
N VAL A 28 1.16 0.90 -11.31
CA VAL A 28 0.35 -0.23 -11.75
C VAL A 28 0.88 -1.55 -11.15
N LEU A 29 -0.05 -2.31 -10.56
CA LEU A 29 0.15 -3.68 -10.10
C LEU A 29 -0.74 -4.62 -10.92
N TYR A 30 -0.19 -5.78 -11.28
CA TYR A 30 -0.90 -6.81 -12.04
C TYR A 30 -1.53 -7.87 -11.11
N GLU A 31 -2.08 -7.42 -9.99
CA GLU A 31 -2.73 -8.25 -8.98
C GLU A 31 -4.26 -8.16 -9.07
N PRO A 32 -5.00 -9.20 -8.65
CA PRO A 32 -6.46 -9.23 -8.80
C PRO A 32 -7.17 -8.17 -7.95
N TYR A 33 -6.65 -7.88 -6.75
CA TYR A 33 -7.32 -7.04 -5.74
C TYR A 33 -6.77 -5.61 -5.66
N ILE A 34 -5.47 -5.44 -5.46
CA ILE A 34 -4.83 -4.12 -5.42
C ILE A 34 -4.10 -3.90 -6.74
N ARG A 35 -4.56 -2.94 -7.55
CA ARG A 35 -4.01 -2.66 -8.88
C ARG A 35 -3.16 -1.39 -8.95
N ASP A 36 -3.08 -0.67 -7.82
CA ASP A 36 -2.35 0.58 -7.69
C ASP A 36 -1.55 0.56 -6.39
N ALA A 37 -0.24 0.78 -6.51
CA ALA A 37 0.70 0.76 -5.40
C ALA A 37 0.49 1.89 -4.39
N HIS A 38 -0.22 2.98 -4.74
CA HIS A 38 -0.55 4.07 -3.82
C HIS A 38 -1.40 3.56 -2.64
N ALA A 39 -2.20 2.51 -2.86
CA ALA A 39 -3.00 1.89 -1.81
C ALA A 39 -2.14 1.42 -0.63
N TYR A 40 -0.88 1.05 -0.85
CA TYR A 40 0.02 0.68 0.24
C TYR A 40 0.48 1.87 1.07
N VAL A 41 0.60 3.07 0.46
CA VAL A 41 0.86 4.30 1.21
C VAL A 41 -0.37 4.67 2.04
N ASP A 42 -1.56 4.56 1.46
CA ASP A 42 -2.82 4.83 2.17
C ASP A 42 -3.01 3.88 3.37
N LEU A 43 -2.68 2.60 3.21
CA LEU A 43 -2.68 1.62 4.31
C LEU A 43 -1.68 1.99 5.41
N ALA A 44 -0.48 2.44 5.02
CA ALA A 44 0.54 2.87 5.97
C ALA A 44 0.08 4.12 6.74
N GLU A 45 -0.55 5.08 6.08
CA GLU A 45 -1.10 6.28 6.71
C GLU A 45 -2.30 5.99 7.61
N ALA A 46 -3.18 5.08 7.19
CA ALA A 46 -4.30 4.67 8.03
C ALA A 46 -3.82 4.02 9.34
N ALA A 47 -2.69 3.31 9.30
CA ALA A 47 -2.11 2.65 10.48
C ALA A 47 -1.26 3.59 11.35
N ASN A 48 -0.56 4.56 10.77
CA ASN A 48 0.48 5.35 11.46
C ASN A 48 0.23 6.86 11.48
N GLY A 49 -0.82 7.34 10.84
CA GLY A 49 -1.06 8.76 10.56
C GLY A 49 -0.37 9.24 9.28
N PRO A 50 -0.59 10.52 8.89
CA PRO A 50 -0.10 11.06 7.63
C PRO A 50 1.41 10.92 7.46
N ILE A 51 1.86 10.51 6.27
CA ILE A 51 3.27 10.41 5.91
C ILE A 51 3.61 11.67 5.11
N GLN A 52 4.67 12.38 5.52
CA GLN A 52 5.17 13.49 4.71
C GLN A 52 5.84 12.96 3.46
N ARG A 53 5.41 13.46 2.30
CA ARG A 53 5.89 13.05 0.98
C ARG A 53 6.47 14.27 0.25
N PRO A 54 7.57 14.12 -0.52
CA PRO A 54 8.30 12.87 -0.73
C PRO A 54 9.20 12.51 0.46
N VAL A 55 9.40 11.21 0.68
CA VAL A 55 10.33 10.67 1.69
C VAL A 55 11.76 10.63 1.14
N SER A 56 12.78 10.68 2.01
CA SER A 56 14.21 10.74 1.65
C SER A 56 14.98 9.49 2.05
#